data_AF-A0A6B0XFJ5-F1
#
_entry.id   AF-A0A6B0XFJ5-F1
#
_cell.length_a   1.000
_cell.length_b   1.000
_cell.length_c   1.000
_cell.angle_alpha   90.00
_cell.angle_beta   90.00
_cell.angle_gamma   90.00
#
_symmetry.space_group_name_H-M   'P 1'
#
loop_
_entity.id
_entity.type
_entity.pdbx_description
1 polymer ?
#
loop_
_entity_poly.entity_id
_entity_poly.type
_entity_poly.pdbx_seq_one_letter_code
_entity_poly.pdbx_strand_id
1 'polypeptide(L)'
;MKCFRGPVPHLIAGLLIHAVFLAALGTDLFRPLFNDASHTRRGFDFGVFYLAGQALADSRDIYSVSGAFGFRYLPAFALVASLFAQFQPFTAYLLHLCCTELFLAANLCLTWRWVEEPRRGLALFMWLAFSPYFLELYMGQVSFWAASLLFWLIVGLHSGRRWATGLCWAGALLVKPNALILAPALLRLRAWRVLALGLLAGLLTSLPYFLLHPDSTAAFFAANIYGAPVQGALTHAGNLGLQGGLVSVVAQLAERPLAELTTLADLPLAGRTVIYCSQVAILVAALVATYRGRDALPLLALWMCTFFLVYKDVWEHHYVFLQPVLVALYAHSGSPKFLWIFALIALPTPFFFFDLEPGVYGPIDPERTWGPVTSIAYRSTKLIPLGCLWYGLCRTCLASAPTKS
;
A
#
# COMPACT_ATOMS: atom_id res chain seq x y z
N MET A 1 4.84 36.16 23.97
CA MET A 1 5.74 35.01 24.19
C MET A 1 5.22 33.78 23.44
N LYS A 2 5.72 33.51 22.23
CA LYS A 2 5.44 32.22 21.55
C LYS A 2 6.44 31.21 22.10
N CYS A 3 6.03 30.44 23.09
CA CYS A 3 6.80 29.29 23.55
C CYS A 3 6.77 28.27 22.41
N PHE A 4 7.75 28.35 21.50
CA PHE A 4 7.97 27.35 20.46
C PHE A 4 8.34 26.05 21.19
N ARG A 5 7.33 25.24 21.50
CA ARG A 5 7.56 23.84 21.89
C ARG A 5 8.27 23.21 20.70
N GLY A 6 9.55 22.88 20.88
CA GLY A 6 10.34 22.21 19.84
C GLY A 6 9.72 20.90 19.39
N PRO A 7 10.35 20.15 18.47
CA PRO A 7 9.78 18.92 17.91
C PRO A 7 9.59 17.80 18.96
N VAL A 8 10.23 17.95 20.13
CA VAL A 8 10.37 16.96 21.19
C VAL A 8 9.03 16.40 21.70
N PRO A 9 7.99 17.17 22.05
CA PRO A 9 6.76 16.60 22.60
C PRO A 9 6.02 15.70 21.61
N HIS A 10 5.97 16.10 20.32
CA HIS A 10 5.32 15.30 19.27
C HIS A 10 6.11 14.02 18.99
N LEU A 11 7.44 14.10 18.98
CA LEU A 11 8.29 12.92 18.83
C LEU A 11 8.10 11.94 20.00
N ILE A 12 8.10 12.42 21.24
CA ILE A 12 7.85 11.58 22.43
C ILE A 12 6.48 10.92 22.34
N ALA A 13 5.42 11.67 22.04
CA ALA A 13 4.08 11.13 21.89
C ALA A 13 4.01 10.05 20.79
N GLY A 14 4.66 10.29 19.65
CA GLY A 14 4.77 9.32 18.57
C GLY A 14 5.49 8.04 19.02
N LEU A 15 6.65 8.18 19.68
CA LEU A 15 7.44 7.04 20.16
C LEU A 15 6.65 6.19 21.18
N LEU A 16 5.86 6.81 22.04
CA LEU A 16 4.99 6.10 22.97
C LEU A 16 3.92 5.29 22.24
N ILE A 17 3.25 5.87 21.24
CA ILE A 17 2.26 5.15 20.41
C ILE A 17 2.93 3.98 19.66
N HIS A 18 4.10 4.23 19.07
CA HIS A 18 4.84 3.19 18.36
C HIS A 18 5.30 2.05 19.29
N ALA A 19 5.76 2.38 20.50
CA ALA A 19 6.08 1.38 21.51
C ALA A 19 4.85 0.52 21.88
N VAL A 20 3.66 1.12 21.93
CA VAL A 20 2.40 0.37 22.11
C VAL A 20 2.13 -0.55 20.91
N PHE A 21 2.38 -0.12 19.66
CA PHE A 21 2.29 -1.01 18.50
C PHE A 21 3.21 -2.22 18.63
N LEU A 22 4.48 -2.01 19.00
CA LEU A 22 5.45 -3.09 19.17
C LEU A 22 5.05 -4.05 20.31
N ALA A 23 4.57 -3.52 21.43
CA ALA A 23 4.07 -4.34 22.53
C ALA A 23 2.81 -5.14 22.13
N ALA A 24 1.90 -4.51 21.37
CA ALA A 24 0.68 -5.14 20.86
C ALA A 24 0.96 -6.28 19.87
N LEU A 25 2.13 -6.28 19.18
CA LEU A 25 2.56 -7.42 18.39
C LEU A 25 2.81 -8.65 19.25
N GLY A 26 3.18 -8.52 20.52
CA GLY A 26 3.41 -9.66 21.41
C GLY A 26 2.13 -10.21 22.05
N THR A 27 1.18 -9.32 22.34
CA THR A 27 -0.02 -9.62 23.12
C THR A 27 -1.31 -9.73 22.29
N ASP A 28 -1.23 -9.48 20.98
CA ASP A 28 -2.38 -9.37 20.08
C ASP A 28 -3.41 -8.30 20.51
N LEU A 29 -3.01 -7.30 21.31
CA LEU A 29 -3.91 -6.28 21.88
C LEU A 29 -4.74 -5.54 20.83
N PHE A 30 -4.14 -5.21 19.69
CA PHE A 30 -4.80 -4.47 18.60
C PHE A 30 -5.40 -5.37 17.53
N ARG A 31 -5.27 -6.69 17.66
CA ARG A 31 -5.84 -7.65 16.71
C ARG A 31 -7.33 -7.40 16.42
N PRO A 32 -8.22 -7.20 17.43
CA PRO A 32 -9.65 -7.02 17.18
C PRO A 32 -10.01 -5.75 16.39
N LEU A 33 -9.07 -4.83 16.19
CA LEU A 33 -9.31 -3.56 15.50
C LEU A 33 -9.13 -3.66 13.97
N PHE A 34 -8.62 -4.78 13.46
CA PHE A 34 -8.33 -4.98 12.04
C PHE A 34 -8.86 -6.33 11.57
N ASN A 35 -9.53 -6.35 10.43
CA ASN A 35 -10.03 -7.59 9.83
C ASN A 35 -8.89 -8.54 9.50
N ASP A 36 -7.86 -8.03 8.83
CA ASP A 36 -6.69 -8.82 8.43
C ASP A 36 -6.02 -9.48 9.64
N ALA A 37 -5.92 -8.81 10.79
CA ALA A 37 -5.33 -9.39 11.99
C ALA A 37 -6.30 -10.35 12.72
N SER A 38 -7.60 -10.04 12.77
CA SER A 38 -8.60 -10.91 13.40
C SER A 38 -8.75 -12.25 12.70
N HIS A 39 -8.74 -12.24 11.36
CA HIS A 39 -9.09 -13.40 10.54
C HIS A 39 -7.88 -14.11 9.92
N THR A 40 -6.66 -13.64 10.17
CA THR A 40 -5.42 -14.32 9.79
C THR A 40 -4.48 -14.48 10.99
N ARG A 41 -3.29 -15.03 10.74
CA ARG A 41 -2.25 -15.25 11.77
C ARG A 41 -1.14 -14.22 11.64
N ARG A 42 -0.38 -14.02 12.71
CA ARG A 42 0.86 -13.24 12.64
C ARG A 42 1.81 -13.80 11.59
N GLY A 43 2.40 -12.93 10.78
CA GLY A 43 3.31 -13.31 9.70
C GLY A 43 2.63 -14.06 8.54
N PHE A 44 1.30 -13.97 8.40
CA PHE A 44 0.55 -14.67 7.37
C PHE A 44 1.09 -14.40 5.96
N ASP A 45 1.33 -13.14 5.64
CA ASP A 45 1.84 -12.74 4.33
C ASP A 45 3.35 -12.96 4.20
N PHE A 46 4.10 -12.76 5.30
CA PHE A 46 5.52 -13.11 5.35
C PHE A 46 5.76 -14.58 4.99
N GLY A 47 4.88 -15.48 5.41
CA GLY A 47 4.96 -16.91 5.10
C GLY A 47 5.06 -17.18 3.60
N VAL A 48 4.34 -16.42 2.77
CA VAL A 48 4.42 -16.57 1.30
C VAL A 48 5.80 -16.18 0.77
N PHE A 49 6.42 -15.13 1.31
CA PHE A 49 7.78 -14.73 0.92
C PHE A 49 8.78 -15.77 1.35
N TYR A 50 8.68 -16.23 2.61
CA TYR A 50 9.53 -17.25 3.17
C TYR A 50 9.50 -18.54 2.35
N LEU A 51 8.31 -19.02 1.98
CA LEU A 51 8.15 -20.21 1.13
C LEU A 51 8.72 -20.02 -0.28
N ALA A 52 8.55 -18.84 -0.88
CA ALA A 52 9.16 -18.54 -2.18
C ALA A 52 10.70 -18.50 -2.10
N GLY A 53 11.25 -17.96 -1.00
CA GLY A 53 12.68 -17.98 -0.72
C GLY A 53 13.23 -19.40 -0.53
N GLN A 54 12.50 -20.26 0.17
CA GLN A 54 12.83 -21.69 0.31
C GLN A 54 12.76 -22.42 -1.03
N ALA A 55 11.69 -22.20 -1.81
CA ALA A 55 11.54 -22.78 -3.13
C ALA A 55 12.74 -22.42 -4.03
N LEU A 56 13.15 -21.15 -4.02
CA LEU A 56 14.33 -20.70 -4.77
C LEU A 56 15.62 -21.38 -4.29
N ALA A 57 15.83 -21.51 -2.99
CA ALA A 57 16.99 -22.22 -2.41
C ALA A 57 17.02 -23.71 -2.79
N ASP A 58 15.85 -24.33 -2.90
CA ASP A 58 15.67 -25.74 -3.29
C ASP A 58 15.65 -25.94 -4.81
N SER A 59 15.87 -24.89 -5.62
CA SER A 59 15.73 -24.92 -7.09
C SER A 59 14.32 -25.35 -7.58
N ARG A 60 13.28 -25.04 -6.80
CA ARG A 60 11.86 -25.21 -7.15
C ARG A 60 11.27 -23.90 -7.67
N ASP A 61 10.14 -24.00 -8.38
CA ASP A 61 9.43 -22.81 -8.87
C ASP A 61 8.88 -21.96 -7.71
N ILE A 62 9.26 -20.69 -7.65
CA ILE A 62 8.82 -19.71 -6.65
C ILE A 62 7.32 -19.40 -6.76
N TYR A 63 6.68 -19.62 -7.90
CA TYR A 63 5.25 -19.37 -8.12
C TYR A 63 4.37 -20.60 -7.83
N SER A 64 4.97 -21.78 -7.62
CA SER A 64 4.22 -22.99 -7.25
C SER A 64 3.98 -23.12 -5.75
N VAL A 65 4.39 -22.14 -4.94
CA VAL A 65 4.26 -22.20 -3.48
C VAL A 65 2.80 -22.04 -3.06
N SER A 66 2.30 -23.00 -2.28
CA SER A 66 0.94 -23.00 -1.76
C SER A 66 0.85 -22.19 -0.46
N GLY A 67 0.45 -20.93 -0.58
CA GLY A 67 0.03 -20.06 0.53
C GLY A 67 -1.27 -19.35 0.18
N ALA A 68 -1.95 -18.74 1.16
CA ALA A 68 -3.34 -18.28 1.02
C ALA A 68 -3.63 -17.35 -0.16
N PHE A 69 -2.63 -16.62 -0.66
CA PHE A 69 -2.77 -15.75 -1.85
C PHE A 69 -1.69 -15.98 -2.92
N GLY A 70 -0.84 -17.00 -2.74
CA GLY A 70 0.29 -17.31 -3.63
C GLY A 70 1.37 -16.22 -3.71
N PHE A 71 2.55 -16.58 -4.21
CA PHE A 71 3.61 -15.61 -4.49
C PHE A 71 3.29 -14.86 -5.78
N ARG A 72 3.31 -13.52 -5.74
CA ARG A 72 2.95 -12.66 -6.89
C ARG A 72 3.93 -11.51 -7.15
N TYR A 73 5.12 -11.59 -6.56
CA TYR A 73 6.16 -10.57 -6.65
C TYR A 73 7.11 -10.88 -7.81
N LEU A 74 8.02 -9.96 -8.14
CA LEU A 74 9.06 -10.24 -9.15
C LEU A 74 10.07 -11.26 -8.60
N PRO A 75 10.70 -12.08 -9.47
CA PRO A 75 11.69 -13.06 -9.06
C PRO A 75 12.85 -12.48 -8.22
N ALA A 76 13.24 -11.23 -8.50
CA ALA A 76 14.24 -10.51 -7.73
C ALA A 76 13.92 -10.44 -6.23
N PHE A 77 12.64 -10.34 -5.87
CA PHE A 77 12.22 -10.29 -4.47
C PHE A 77 12.36 -11.65 -3.78
N ALA A 78 12.20 -12.76 -4.52
CA ALA A 78 12.44 -14.10 -3.97
C ALA A 78 13.92 -14.31 -3.58
N LEU A 79 14.87 -13.63 -4.24
CA LEU A 79 16.29 -13.63 -3.83
C LEU A 79 16.50 -12.91 -2.49
N VAL A 80 15.74 -11.86 -2.20
CA VAL A 80 15.75 -11.21 -0.89
C VAL A 80 15.12 -12.14 0.14
N ALA A 81 13.99 -12.75 -0.22
CA ALA A 81 13.29 -13.71 0.63
C ALA A 81 14.13 -14.96 0.95
N SER A 82 14.97 -15.42 0.03
CA SER A 82 15.85 -16.58 0.25
C SER A 82 16.92 -16.32 1.32
N LEU A 83 17.31 -15.06 1.57
CA LEU A 83 18.17 -14.72 2.70
C LEU A 83 17.46 -14.98 4.04
N PHE A 84 16.18 -14.62 4.14
CA PHE A 84 15.37 -14.91 5.32
C PHE A 84 15.11 -16.42 5.47
N ALA A 85 14.95 -17.14 4.35
CA ALA A 85 14.72 -18.58 4.33
C ALA A 85 15.87 -19.42 4.89
N GLN A 86 17.07 -18.84 5.07
CA GLN A 86 18.21 -19.50 5.73
C GLN A 86 18.01 -19.67 7.25
N PHE A 87 17.03 -18.98 7.83
CA PHE A 87 16.73 -19.01 9.25
C PHE A 87 15.44 -19.79 9.52
N GLN A 88 15.24 -20.19 10.78
CA GLN A 88 13.98 -20.74 11.25
C GLN A 88 12.84 -19.72 11.05
N PRO A 89 11.61 -20.13 10.72
CA PRO A 89 10.54 -19.20 10.31
C PRO A 89 10.30 -18.04 11.28
N PHE A 90 10.32 -18.30 12.59
CA PHE A 90 10.14 -17.27 13.61
C PHE A 90 11.30 -16.26 13.62
N THR A 91 12.54 -16.74 13.56
CA THR A 91 13.74 -15.88 13.47
C THR A 91 13.72 -15.07 12.18
N ALA A 92 13.37 -15.69 11.05
CA ALA A 92 13.23 -15.04 9.76
C ALA A 92 12.21 -13.90 9.80
N TYR A 93 11.06 -14.13 10.44
CA TYR A 93 10.03 -13.12 10.66
C TYR A 93 10.53 -11.97 11.55
N LEU A 94 11.23 -12.25 12.66
CA LEU A 94 11.83 -11.21 13.50
C LEU A 94 12.86 -10.37 12.74
N LEU A 95 13.72 -10.99 11.93
CA LEU A 95 14.66 -10.28 11.06
C LEU A 95 13.93 -9.39 10.07
N HIS A 96 12.83 -9.87 9.48
CA HIS A 96 11.98 -9.07 8.62
C HIS A 96 11.41 -7.85 9.36
N LEU A 97 10.90 -8.01 10.59
CA LEU A 97 10.43 -6.88 11.41
C LEU A 97 11.56 -5.88 11.69
N CYS A 98 12.76 -6.35 12.03
CA CYS A 98 13.93 -5.49 12.20
C CYS A 98 14.25 -4.70 10.94
N CYS A 99 14.20 -5.33 9.76
CA CYS A 99 14.37 -4.62 8.49
C CYS A 99 13.30 -3.53 8.29
N THR A 100 12.02 -3.83 8.57
CA THR A 100 10.92 -2.84 8.48
C THR A 100 11.14 -1.65 9.42
N GLU A 101 11.55 -1.90 10.66
CA GLU A 101 11.89 -0.85 11.64
C GLU A 101 13.10 -0.02 11.21
N LEU A 102 14.08 -0.61 10.54
CA LEU A 102 15.22 0.14 9.97
C LEU A 102 14.76 1.09 8.85
N PHE A 103 13.81 0.68 8.00
CA PHE A 103 13.19 1.58 7.03
C PHE A 103 12.44 2.73 7.72
N LEU A 104 11.72 2.47 8.81
CA LEU A 104 11.04 3.50 9.59
C LEU A 104 12.06 4.49 10.20
N ALA A 105 13.11 3.98 10.83
CA ALA A 105 14.19 4.80 11.39
C ALA A 105 14.87 5.68 10.33
N ALA A 106 15.11 5.12 9.14
CA ALA A 106 15.64 5.88 8.00
C ALA A 106 14.67 6.98 7.54
N ASN A 107 13.36 6.71 7.49
CA ASN A 107 12.35 7.71 7.16
C ASN A 107 12.27 8.82 8.21
N LEU A 108 12.37 8.48 9.50
CA LEU A 108 12.42 9.46 10.60
C LEU A 108 13.67 10.35 10.49
N CYS A 109 14.84 9.75 10.24
CA CYS A 109 16.08 10.48 10.05
C CYS A 109 16.01 11.41 8.83
N LEU A 110 15.49 10.91 7.70
CA LEU A 110 15.32 11.71 6.50
C LEU A 110 14.33 12.86 6.73
N THR A 111 13.20 12.59 7.38
CA THR A 111 12.18 13.60 7.73
C THR A 111 12.76 14.65 8.67
N TRP A 112 13.54 14.25 9.69
CA TRP A 112 14.22 15.18 10.59
C TRP A 112 15.12 16.16 9.83
N ARG A 113 15.89 15.65 8.86
CA ARG A 113 16.81 16.44 8.04
C ARG A 113 16.12 17.29 6.99
N TRP A 114 15.01 16.80 6.44
CA TRP A 114 14.30 17.43 5.33
C TRP A 114 13.27 18.48 5.78
N VAL A 115 12.67 18.31 6.95
CA VAL A 115 11.57 19.16 7.43
C VAL A 115 12.08 20.19 8.43
N GLU A 116 11.71 21.44 8.20
CA GLU A 116 12.02 22.57 9.09
C GLU A 116 10.98 22.75 10.20
N GLU A 117 11.37 23.42 11.28
CA GLU A 117 10.44 23.84 12.35
C GLU A 117 9.44 24.89 11.83
N PRO A 118 8.20 24.92 12.34
CA PRO A 118 7.65 24.10 13.43
C PRO A 118 7.02 22.77 12.98
N ARG A 119 7.16 22.39 11.70
CA ARG A 119 6.44 21.25 11.11
C ARG A 119 7.06 19.90 11.47
N ARG A 120 8.35 19.89 11.76
CA ARG A 120 9.15 18.67 11.97
C ARG A 120 8.54 17.72 13.00
N GLY A 121 8.19 18.22 14.18
CA GLY A 121 7.63 17.38 15.25
C GLY A 121 6.39 16.61 14.82
N LEU A 122 5.44 17.28 14.16
CA LEU A 122 4.20 16.66 13.67
C LEU A 122 4.46 15.69 12.50
N ALA A 123 5.39 16.02 11.59
CA ALA A 123 5.77 15.11 10.51
C ALA A 123 6.38 13.79 11.05
N LEU A 124 7.17 13.85 12.13
CA LEU A 124 7.71 12.67 12.81
C LEU A 124 6.63 11.88 13.54
N PHE A 125 5.70 12.58 14.21
CA PHE A 125 4.54 11.95 14.83
C PHE A 125 3.71 11.15 13.81
N MET A 126 3.51 11.69 12.61
CA MET A 126 2.78 11.00 11.54
C MET A 126 3.43 9.68 11.10
N TRP A 127 4.75 9.54 11.21
CA TRP A 127 5.44 8.27 10.95
C TRP A 127 5.16 7.22 12.03
N LEU A 128 5.09 7.67 13.29
CA LEU A 128 5.04 6.80 14.46
C LEU A 128 3.61 6.43 14.89
N ALA A 129 2.63 7.28 14.57
CA ALA A 129 1.24 7.15 15.01
C ALA A 129 0.28 6.78 13.87
N PHE A 130 0.66 5.79 13.05
CA PHE A 130 -0.12 5.35 11.89
C PHE A 130 -0.51 3.88 12.01
N SER A 131 -1.75 3.59 12.40
CA SER A 131 -2.15 2.21 12.75
C SER A 131 -2.02 1.19 11.61
N PRO A 132 -2.14 1.53 10.30
CA PRO A 132 -1.82 0.58 9.24
C PRO A 132 -0.38 0.04 9.28
N TYR A 133 0.55 0.79 9.89
CA TYR A 133 1.93 0.31 10.11
C TYR A 133 2.00 -0.84 11.12
N PHE A 134 1.16 -0.83 12.16
CA PHE A 134 1.04 -1.99 13.05
C PHE A 134 0.61 -3.24 12.26
N LEU A 135 -0.35 -3.10 11.35
CA LEU A 135 -0.84 -4.21 10.56
C LEU A 135 0.21 -4.71 9.56
N GLU A 136 0.98 -3.82 8.96
CA GLU A 136 2.15 -4.17 8.13
C GLU A 136 3.13 -5.07 8.90
N LEU A 137 3.46 -4.69 10.14
CA LEU A 137 4.32 -5.50 11.01
C LEU A 137 3.63 -6.83 11.35
N TYR A 138 2.36 -6.81 11.76
CA TYR A 138 1.62 -8.01 12.18
C TYR A 138 1.53 -9.06 11.08
N MET A 139 1.22 -8.63 9.85
CA MET A 139 1.09 -9.51 8.69
C MET A 139 2.46 -9.93 8.13
N GLY A 140 3.51 -9.15 8.42
CA GLY A 140 4.84 -9.32 7.85
C GLY A 140 4.90 -8.98 6.36
N GLN A 141 4.26 -7.86 6.00
CA GLN A 141 4.19 -7.36 4.63
C GLN A 141 5.43 -6.52 4.26
N VAL A 142 5.56 -6.24 2.97
CA VAL A 142 6.69 -5.46 2.40
C VAL A 142 6.22 -4.18 1.69
N SER A 143 4.97 -3.80 1.91
CA SER A 143 4.36 -2.57 1.37
C SER A 143 5.07 -1.33 1.89
N PHE A 144 5.45 -1.32 3.17
CA PHE A 144 6.13 -0.20 3.80
C PHE A 144 7.58 -0.05 3.31
N TRP A 145 8.24 -1.15 2.92
CA TRP A 145 9.56 -1.08 2.29
C TRP A 145 9.47 -0.33 0.96
N ALA A 146 8.51 -0.71 0.11
CA ALA A 146 8.22 0.01 -1.13
C ALA A 146 7.81 1.47 -0.85
N ALA A 147 6.92 1.72 0.12
CA ALA A 147 6.48 3.08 0.48
C ALA A 147 7.63 3.97 0.96
N SER A 148 8.59 3.42 1.72
CA SER A 148 9.80 4.11 2.18
C SER A 148 10.72 4.48 1.01
N LEU A 149 10.94 3.55 0.09
CA LEU A 149 11.71 3.82 -1.14
C LEU A 149 11.02 4.89 -2.01
N LEU A 150 9.68 4.88 -2.08
CA LEU A 150 8.91 5.93 -2.75
C LEU A 150 9.00 7.28 -2.02
N PHE A 151 9.08 7.30 -0.69
CA PHE A 151 9.36 8.53 0.06
C PHE A 151 10.73 9.10 -0.31
N TRP A 152 11.75 8.25 -0.39
CA TRP A 152 13.11 8.68 -0.76
C TRP A 152 13.18 9.17 -2.21
N LEU A 153 12.40 8.55 -3.11
CA LEU A 153 12.17 9.06 -4.47
C LEU A 153 11.57 10.47 -4.44
N ILE A 154 10.50 10.69 -3.66
CA ILE A 154 9.82 12.00 -3.53
C ILE A 154 10.81 13.05 -3.02
N VAL A 155 11.52 12.78 -1.92
CA VAL A 155 12.49 13.71 -1.33
C VAL A 155 13.65 13.96 -2.30
N GLY A 156 14.19 12.91 -2.94
CA GLY A 156 15.29 13.03 -3.88
C GLY A 156 14.93 13.85 -5.13
N LEU A 157 13.72 13.66 -5.67
CA LEU A 157 13.23 14.46 -6.80
C LEU A 157 12.98 15.92 -6.38
N HIS A 158 12.43 16.14 -5.20
CA HIS A 158 12.20 17.47 -4.66
C HIS A 158 13.53 18.23 -4.41
N SER A 159 14.56 17.55 -3.92
CA SER A 159 15.90 18.11 -3.68
C SER A 159 16.81 18.11 -4.91
N GLY A 160 16.34 17.70 -6.09
CA GLY A 160 17.12 17.70 -7.33
C GLY A 160 18.22 16.62 -7.44
N ARG A 161 18.27 15.63 -6.55
CA ARG A 161 19.29 14.56 -6.53
C ARG A 161 18.90 13.39 -7.44
N ARG A 162 19.20 13.47 -8.74
CA ARG A 162 18.59 12.65 -9.80
C ARG A 162 19.07 11.18 -9.94
N TRP A 163 20.22 10.78 -9.40
CA TRP A 163 20.74 9.42 -9.63
C TRP A 163 20.26 8.43 -8.56
N ALA A 164 20.33 8.83 -7.28
CA ALA A 164 19.86 7.99 -6.17
C ALA A 164 18.34 7.75 -6.23
N THR A 165 17.57 8.67 -6.84
CA THR A 165 16.13 8.52 -7.06
C THR A 165 15.78 7.37 -7.99
N GLY A 166 16.61 7.11 -9.00
CA GLY A 166 16.44 5.97 -9.91
C GLY A 166 16.50 4.64 -9.15
N LEU A 167 17.49 4.50 -8.27
CA LEU A 167 17.67 3.30 -7.44
C LEU A 167 16.52 3.11 -6.46
N CYS A 168 16.00 4.21 -5.89
CA CYS A 168 14.85 4.15 -4.99
C CYS A 168 13.61 3.62 -5.70
N TRP A 169 13.27 4.14 -6.89
CA TRP A 169 12.12 3.66 -7.65
C TRP A 169 12.32 2.23 -8.16
N ALA A 170 13.52 1.89 -8.63
CA ALA A 170 13.88 0.53 -9.02
C ALA A 170 13.67 -0.44 -7.86
N GLY A 171 14.20 -0.13 -6.67
CA GLY A 171 14.00 -0.93 -5.47
C GLY A 171 12.52 -1.05 -5.09
N ALA A 172 11.75 0.04 -5.15
CA ALA A 172 10.32 0.00 -4.86
C ALA A 172 9.56 -0.92 -5.83
N LEU A 173 9.90 -0.90 -7.13
CA LEU A 173 9.32 -1.76 -8.15
C LEU A 173 9.68 -3.24 -7.95
N LEU A 174 10.94 -3.53 -7.59
CA LEU A 174 11.38 -4.89 -7.28
C LEU A 174 10.71 -5.44 -6.03
N VAL A 175 10.47 -4.60 -5.01
CA VAL A 175 9.77 -4.98 -3.79
C VAL A 175 8.26 -5.12 -4.02
N LYS A 176 7.61 -4.18 -4.71
CA LYS A 176 6.20 -4.28 -5.12
C LYS A 176 6.00 -3.76 -6.54
N PRO A 177 5.59 -4.63 -7.50
CA PRO A 177 5.33 -4.23 -8.89
C PRO A 177 4.33 -3.08 -9.03
N ASN A 178 3.42 -2.93 -8.06
CA ASN A 178 2.44 -1.85 -8.03
C ASN A 178 3.06 -0.44 -8.03
N ALA A 179 4.35 -0.30 -7.67
CA ALA A 179 5.07 0.97 -7.82
C ALA A 179 5.17 1.45 -9.29
N LEU A 180 4.88 0.58 -10.27
CA LEU A 180 4.75 0.93 -11.67
C LEU A 180 3.63 1.96 -11.93
N ILE A 181 2.65 2.08 -11.02
CA ILE A 181 1.57 3.09 -11.09
C ILE A 181 2.10 4.53 -11.19
N LEU A 182 3.35 4.77 -10.78
CA LEU A 182 4.01 6.08 -10.87
C LEU A 182 4.58 6.42 -12.25
N ALA A 183 4.59 5.46 -13.19
CA ALA A 183 5.18 5.68 -14.51
C ALA A 183 4.63 6.93 -15.23
N PRO A 184 3.32 7.21 -15.25
CA PRO A 184 2.79 8.42 -15.91
C PRO A 184 3.32 9.72 -15.30
N ALA A 185 3.45 9.78 -13.97
CA ALA A 185 4.06 10.94 -13.29
C ALA A 185 5.54 11.10 -13.65
N LEU A 186 6.31 10.02 -13.65
CA LEU A 186 7.74 10.06 -14.00
C LEU A 186 7.96 10.45 -15.48
N LEU A 187 7.11 9.97 -16.39
CA LEU A 187 7.10 10.37 -17.80
C LEU A 187 6.85 11.87 -17.91
N ARG A 188 5.84 12.37 -17.19
CA ARG A 188 5.48 13.79 -17.17
C ARG A 188 6.60 14.69 -16.65
N LEU A 189 7.29 14.23 -15.60
CA LEU A 189 8.44 14.90 -15.00
C LEU A 189 9.73 14.77 -15.83
N ARG A 190 9.67 14.08 -16.99
CA ARG A 190 10.83 13.77 -17.84
C ARG A 190 11.95 13.07 -17.06
N ALA A 191 11.58 12.27 -16.06
CA ALA A 191 12.50 11.50 -15.24
C ALA A 191 12.94 10.21 -15.96
N TRP A 192 13.33 10.32 -17.24
CA TRP A 192 13.60 9.18 -18.13
C TRP A 192 14.65 8.23 -17.57
N ARG A 193 15.67 8.76 -16.89
CA ARG A 193 16.72 7.94 -16.25
C ARG A 193 16.17 7.10 -15.09
N VAL A 194 15.26 7.66 -14.29
CA VAL A 194 14.58 6.96 -13.19
C VAL A 194 13.73 5.83 -13.77
N LEU A 195 12.92 6.16 -14.78
CA LEU A 195 12.09 5.20 -15.52
C LEU A 195 12.90 4.07 -16.16
N ALA A 196 13.94 4.41 -16.92
CA ALA A 196 14.77 3.42 -17.58
C ALA A 196 15.44 2.50 -16.56
N LEU A 197 15.99 3.05 -15.47
CA LEU A 197 16.67 2.25 -14.46
C LEU A 197 15.72 1.26 -13.76
N GLY A 198 14.50 1.68 -13.38
CA GLY A 198 13.54 0.77 -12.75
C GLY A 198 13.05 -0.31 -13.71
N LEU A 199 12.70 0.05 -14.95
CA LEU A 199 12.23 -0.91 -15.95
C LEU A 199 13.33 -1.90 -16.35
N LEU A 200 14.57 -1.42 -16.56
CA LEU A 200 15.71 -2.28 -16.86
C LEU A 200 16.05 -3.19 -15.68
N ALA A 201 16.04 -2.69 -14.44
CA ALA A 201 16.28 -3.53 -13.27
C ALA A 201 15.22 -4.64 -13.15
N GLY A 202 13.93 -4.30 -13.31
CA GLY A 202 12.84 -5.27 -13.34
C GLY A 202 13.02 -6.32 -14.43
N LEU A 203 13.32 -5.89 -15.67
CA LEU A 203 13.55 -6.78 -16.80
C LEU A 203 14.75 -7.70 -16.57
N LEU A 204 15.91 -7.14 -16.26
CA LEU A 204 17.17 -7.90 -16.14
C LEU A 204 17.13 -8.90 -14.98
N THR A 205 16.41 -8.60 -13.90
CA THR A 205 16.32 -9.50 -12.75
C THR A 205 15.21 -10.54 -12.89
N SER A 206 14.22 -10.33 -13.76
CA SER A 206 13.07 -11.23 -13.92
C SER A 206 13.17 -12.10 -15.17
N LEU A 207 13.72 -11.57 -16.26
CA LEU A 207 13.81 -12.26 -17.56
C LEU A 207 14.54 -13.60 -17.46
N PRO A 208 15.72 -13.73 -16.81
CA PRO A 208 16.39 -15.03 -16.70
C PRO A 208 15.52 -16.08 -16.02
N TYR A 209 14.80 -15.71 -14.97
CA TYR A 209 13.91 -16.63 -14.26
C TYR A 209 12.76 -17.10 -15.16
N PHE A 210 12.08 -16.19 -15.83
CA PHE A 210 10.95 -16.53 -16.71
C PHE A 210 11.36 -17.31 -17.96
N LEU A 211 12.59 -17.15 -18.44
CA LEU A 211 13.13 -17.99 -19.52
C LEU A 211 13.39 -19.43 -19.07
N LEU A 212 13.76 -19.64 -17.80
CA LEU A 212 13.97 -20.97 -17.22
C LEU A 212 12.64 -21.61 -16.76
N HIS A 213 11.64 -20.81 -16.39
CA HIS A 213 10.34 -21.27 -15.93
C HIS A 213 9.20 -20.58 -16.72
N PRO A 214 8.89 -21.05 -17.95
CA PRO A 214 7.91 -20.39 -18.80
C PRO A 214 6.49 -20.40 -18.20
N ASP A 215 6.08 -21.48 -17.53
CA ASP A 215 4.75 -21.59 -16.90
C ASP A 215 4.56 -20.56 -15.77
N SER A 216 5.64 -20.20 -15.08
CA SER A 216 5.63 -19.15 -14.05
C SER A 216 5.28 -17.78 -14.61
N THR A 217 5.56 -17.52 -15.89
CA THR A 217 5.17 -16.28 -16.57
C THR A 217 3.65 -16.16 -16.59
N ALA A 218 2.95 -17.24 -16.99
CA ALA A 218 1.50 -17.28 -17.02
C ALA A 218 0.91 -17.13 -15.60
N ALA A 219 1.49 -17.83 -14.61
CA ALA A 219 1.08 -17.72 -13.21
C ALA A 219 1.24 -16.28 -12.66
N PHE A 220 2.38 -15.63 -12.92
CA PHE A 220 2.65 -14.26 -12.49
C PHE A 220 1.63 -13.27 -13.08
N PHE A 221 1.38 -13.36 -14.39
CA PHE A 221 0.41 -12.49 -15.05
C PHE A 221 -1.02 -12.79 -14.60
N ALA A 222 -1.38 -14.05 -14.40
CA ALA A 222 -2.70 -14.41 -13.90
C ALA A 222 -2.97 -13.79 -12.52
N ALA A 223 -2.05 -13.94 -11.58
CA ALA A 223 -2.19 -13.40 -10.23
C ALA A 223 -2.24 -11.87 -10.19
N ASN A 224 -1.46 -11.18 -11.04
CA ASN A 224 -1.36 -9.72 -11.01
C ASN A 224 -2.41 -9.01 -11.87
N ILE A 225 -2.80 -9.57 -13.02
CA ILE A 225 -3.78 -8.96 -13.95
C ILE A 225 -5.20 -9.39 -13.57
N TYR A 226 -5.46 -10.69 -13.49
CA TYR A 226 -6.81 -11.22 -13.27
C TYR A 226 -7.12 -11.38 -11.78
N GLY A 227 -6.10 -11.61 -10.96
CA GLY A 227 -6.23 -11.92 -9.53
C GLY A 227 -6.01 -13.38 -9.22
N ALA A 228 -5.68 -13.64 -7.96
CA ALA A 228 -5.67 -15.01 -7.47
C ALA A 228 -7.11 -15.52 -7.53
N PRO A 229 -7.37 -16.73 -8.07
CA PRO A 229 -8.71 -17.32 -8.16
C PRO A 229 -9.17 -17.83 -6.78
N VAL A 230 -9.11 -16.95 -5.77
CA VAL A 230 -9.52 -17.23 -4.41
C VAL A 230 -10.97 -16.75 -4.26
N GLN A 231 -11.87 -17.70 -4.05
CA GLN A 231 -13.29 -17.44 -3.84
C GLN A 231 -13.51 -16.46 -2.68
N GLY A 232 -14.30 -15.41 -2.95
CA GLY A 232 -14.64 -14.35 -2.00
C GLY A 232 -13.55 -13.29 -1.79
N ALA A 233 -12.36 -13.41 -2.40
CA ALA A 233 -11.29 -12.43 -2.19
C ALA A 233 -11.64 -11.02 -2.69
N LEU A 234 -12.48 -10.91 -3.73
CA LEU A 234 -12.90 -9.63 -4.30
C LEU A 234 -13.72 -8.77 -3.34
N THR A 235 -14.47 -9.41 -2.43
CA THR A 235 -15.40 -8.76 -1.50
C THR A 235 -14.96 -8.88 -0.05
N HIS A 236 -13.74 -9.39 0.18
CA HIS A 236 -13.19 -9.54 1.51
C HIS A 236 -13.21 -8.21 2.28
N ALA A 237 -13.62 -8.25 3.55
CA ALA A 237 -13.65 -7.05 4.41
C ALA A 237 -12.30 -6.32 4.40
N GLY A 238 -11.18 -7.06 4.46
CA GLY A 238 -9.85 -6.47 4.38
C GLY A 238 -9.53 -5.72 3.07
N ASN A 239 -10.24 -5.97 1.96
CA ASN A 239 -9.98 -5.33 0.67
C ASN A 239 -10.61 -3.94 0.57
N LEU A 240 -10.10 -2.96 1.30
CA LEU A 240 -10.60 -1.58 1.42
C LEU A 240 -10.50 -0.67 0.17
N GLY A 241 -10.15 -1.20 -0.99
CA GLY A 241 -10.11 -0.43 -2.25
C GLY A 241 -11.49 -0.03 -2.76
N LEU A 242 -11.53 0.99 -3.63
CA LEU A 242 -12.79 1.41 -4.25
C LEU A 242 -13.42 0.27 -5.06
N GLN A 243 -12.60 -0.50 -5.79
CA GLN A 243 -13.09 -1.65 -6.55
C GLN A 243 -13.75 -2.68 -5.63
N GLY A 244 -13.09 -3.09 -4.53
CA GLY A 244 -13.66 -4.05 -3.57
C GLY A 244 -15.00 -3.56 -3.01
N GLY A 245 -15.11 -2.27 -2.68
CA GLY A 245 -16.37 -1.68 -2.22
C GLY A 245 -17.48 -1.67 -3.26
N LEU A 246 -17.17 -1.31 -4.52
CA LEU A 246 -18.16 -1.34 -5.60
C LEU A 246 -18.60 -2.78 -5.92
N VAL A 247 -17.68 -3.74 -5.93
CA VAL A 247 -18.00 -5.17 -6.13
C VAL A 247 -18.95 -5.65 -5.05
N SER A 248 -18.65 -5.38 -3.77
CA SER A 248 -19.48 -5.79 -2.64
C SER A 248 -20.90 -5.24 -2.74
N VAL A 249 -21.05 -3.94 -2.98
CA VAL A 249 -22.36 -3.30 -3.13
C VAL A 249 -23.12 -3.85 -4.34
N VAL A 250 -22.48 -3.97 -5.50
CA VAL A 250 -23.12 -4.51 -6.71
C VAL A 250 -23.58 -5.95 -6.49
N ALA A 251 -22.76 -6.78 -5.85
CA ALA A 251 -23.08 -8.16 -5.56
C ALA A 251 -24.27 -8.29 -4.61
N GLN A 252 -24.28 -7.52 -3.51
CA GLN A 252 -25.39 -7.50 -2.55
C GLN A 252 -26.70 -7.01 -3.19
N LEU A 253 -26.65 -5.94 -4.00
CA LEU A 253 -27.83 -5.43 -4.72
C LEU A 253 -28.36 -6.41 -5.78
N ALA A 254 -27.50 -7.30 -6.28
CA ALA A 254 -27.84 -8.33 -7.24
C ALA A 254 -28.09 -9.71 -6.59
N GLU A 255 -28.17 -9.76 -5.26
CA GLU A 255 -28.37 -10.99 -4.46
C GLU A 255 -27.35 -12.09 -4.80
N ARG A 256 -26.11 -11.70 -5.14
CA ARG A 256 -25.02 -12.64 -5.43
C ARG A 256 -24.29 -13.02 -4.14
N PRO A 257 -24.07 -14.32 -3.87
CA PRO A 257 -23.33 -14.75 -2.69
C PRO A 257 -21.87 -14.29 -2.78
N LEU A 258 -21.48 -13.39 -1.86
CA LEU A 258 -20.13 -12.79 -1.84
C LEU A 258 -19.01 -13.85 -1.79
N ALA A 259 -19.26 -14.95 -1.08
CA ALA A 259 -18.31 -16.04 -0.91
C ALA A 259 -17.96 -16.78 -2.22
N GLU A 260 -18.84 -16.73 -3.22
CA GLU A 260 -18.66 -17.48 -4.47
C GLU A 260 -17.98 -16.65 -5.57
N LEU A 261 -17.83 -15.34 -5.36
CA LEU A 261 -17.24 -14.45 -6.35
C LEU A 261 -15.74 -14.71 -6.50
N THR A 262 -15.33 -14.98 -7.74
CA THR A 262 -13.93 -15.18 -8.12
C THR A 262 -13.43 -14.06 -9.02
N THR A 263 -14.28 -13.56 -9.91
CA THR A 263 -13.94 -12.54 -10.91
C THR A 263 -15.07 -11.52 -11.06
N LEU A 264 -14.78 -10.39 -11.71
CA LEU A 264 -15.82 -9.42 -12.10
C LEU A 264 -16.82 -10.00 -13.12
N ALA A 265 -16.52 -11.13 -13.76
CA ALA A 265 -17.44 -11.79 -14.69
C ALA A 265 -18.65 -12.41 -13.97
N ASP A 266 -18.52 -12.69 -12.67
CA ASP A 266 -19.57 -13.27 -11.82
C ASP A 266 -20.68 -12.24 -11.47
N LEU A 267 -20.44 -10.95 -11.76
CA LEU A 267 -21.40 -9.87 -11.55
C LEU A 267 -22.29 -9.62 -12.78
N PRO A 268 -23.50 -9.05 -12.59
CA PRO A 268 -24.34 -8.61 -13.70
C PRO A 268 -23.62 -7.63 -14.64
N LEU A 269 -23.94 -7.69 -15.93
CA LEU A 269 -23.33 -6.83 -16.97
C LEU A 269 -23.38 -5.34 -16.61
N ALA A 270 -24.51 -4.85 -16.12
CA ALA A 270 -24.65 -3.45 -15.72
C ALA A 270 -23.68 -3.09 -14.57
N GLY A 271 -23.59 -3.94 -13.55
CA GLY A 271 -22.73 -3.74 -12.39
C GLY A 271 -21.24 -3.71 -12.75
N ARG A 272 -20.76 -4.69 -13.52
CA ARG A 272 -19.36 -4.70 -13.99
C ARG A 272 -19.04 -3.51 -14.90
N THR A 273 -19.98 -3.07 -15.74
CA THR A 273 -19.81 -1.87 -16.57
C THR A 273 -19.64 -0.62 -15.72
N VAL A 274 -20.44 -0.44 -14.66
CA VAL A 274 -20.27 0.69 -13.72
C VAL A 274 -18.89 0.67 -13.07
N ILE A 275 -18.43 -0.50 -12.61
CA ILE A 275 -17.11 -0.65 -11.99
C ILE A 275 -16.01 -0.24 -12.97
N TYR A 276 -15.98 -0.81 -14.18
CA TYR A 276 -14.96 -0.48 -15.18
C TYR A 276 -15.01 0.99 -15.61
N CYS A 277 -16.20 1.54 -15.86
CA CYS A 277 -16.36 2.96 -16.22
C CYS A 277 -15.83 3.88 -15.11
N SER A 278 -16.06 3.55 -13.84
CA SER A 278 -15.55 4.34 -12.71
C SER A 278 -14.01 4.36 -12.67
N GLN A 279 -13.37 3.20 -12.88
CA GLN A 279 -11.92 3.08 -12.90
C GLN A 279 -11.31 3.83 -14.07
N VAL A 280 -11.89 3.70 -15.28
CA VAL A 280 -11.47 4.44 -16.46
C VAL A 280 -11.62 5.95 -16.23
N ALA A 281 -12.72 6.40 -15.65
CA ALA A 281 -12.92 7.82 -15.36
C ALA A 281 -11.85 8.37 -14.38
N ILE A 282 -11.52 7.61 -13.34
CA ILE A 282 -10.46 7.96 -12.38
C ILE A 282 -9.09 8.02 -13.07
N LEU A 283 -8.75 7.02 -13.89
CA LEU A 283 -7.48 7.00 -14.64
C LEU A 283 -7.39 8.17 -15.62
N VAL A 284 -8.45 8.45 -16.37
CA VAL A 284 -8.51 9.58 -17.31
C VAL A 284 -8.35 10.91 -16.56
N ALA A 285 -9.06 11.10 -15.45
CA ALA A 285 -8.93 12.30 -14.63
C ALA A 285 -7.50 12.47 -14.09
N ALA A 286 -6.88 11.39 -13.60
CA ALA A 286 -5.49 11.40 -13.14
C ALA A 286 -4.51 11.72 -14.27
N LEU A 287 -4.72 11.19 -15.49
CA LEU A 287 -3.91 11.49 -16.67
C LEU A 287 -4.06 12.95 -17.12
N VAL A 288 -5.28 13.48 -17.15
CA VAL A 288 -5.54 14.89 -17.48
C VAL A 288 -4.88 15.82 -16.46
N ALA A 289 -5.05 15.53 -15.17
CA ALA A 289 -4.37 16.26 -14.10
C ALA A 289 -2.85 16.15 -14.23
N THR A 290 -2.32 14.97 -14.56
CA THR A 290 -0.88 14.73 -14.78
C THR A 290 -0.34 15.56 -15.94
N TYR A 291 -1.05 15.60 -17.07
CA TYR A 291 -0.66 16.39 -18.22
C TYR A 291 -0.48 17.89 -17.86
N ARG A 292 -1.36 18.43 -17.01
CA ARG A 292 -1.29 19.82 -16.56
C ARG A 292 -0.27 20.05 -15.44
N GLY A 293 -0.14 19.10 -14.51
CA GLY A 293 0.76 19.20 -13.37
C GLY A 293 2.23 19.24 -13.76
N ARG A 294 3.04 19.93 -12.95
CA ARG A 294 4.51 20.06 -13.14
C ARG A 294 5.31 19.68 -11.90
N ASP A 295 4.71 19.82 -10.73
CA ASP A 295 5.39 19.59 -9.47
C ASP A 295 5.45 18.10 -9.15
N ALA A 296 6.64 17.61 -8.79
CA ALA A 296 6.86 16.18 -8.55
C ALA A 296 6.01 15.64 -7.40
N LEU A 297 5.92 16.38 -6.29
CA LEU A 297 5.23 15.92 -5.09
C LEU A 297 3.72 15.69 -5.34
N PRO A 298 2.93 16.67 -5.82
CA PRO A 298 1.51 16.44 -6.13
C PRO A 298 1.27 15.35 -7.17
N LEU A 299 2.14 15.24 -8.20
CA LEU A 299 2.01 14.22 -9.23
C LEU A 299 2.23 12.80 -8.68
N LEU A 300 3.30 12.59 -7.91
CA LEU A 300 3.57 11.29 -7.31
C LEU A 300 2.49 10.94 -6.29
N ALA A 301 2.09 11.89 -5.44
CA ALA A 301 1.00 11.73 -4.50
C ALA A 301 -0.33 11.34 -5.19
N LEU A 302 -0.65 11.98 -6.32
CA LEU A 302 -1.85 11.69 -7.10
C LEU A 302 -1.88 10.22 -7.56
N TRP A 303 -0.79 9.72 -8.12
CA TRP A 303 -0.73 8.34 -8.61
C TRP A 303 -0.66 7.31 -7.49
N MET A 304 -0.02 7.63 -6.35
CA MET A 304 -0.09 6.80 -5.14
C MET A 304 -1.51 6.74 -4.58
N CYS A 305 -2.29 7.83 -4.63
CA CYS A 305 -3.72 7.78 -4.26
C CYS A 305 -4.55 7.02 -5.29
N THR A 306 -4.22 7.17 -6.59
CA THR A 306 -4.91 6.50 -7.70
C THR A 306 -4.84 4.98 -7.56
N PHE A 307 -3.71 4.44 -7.08
CA PHE A 307 -3.57 3.01 -6.75
C PHE A 307 -4.75 2.48 -5.91
N PHE A 308 -5.13 3.15 -4.83
CA PHE A 308 -6.22 2.70 -3.94
C PHE A 308 -7.60 2.74 -4.59
N LEU A 309 -7.76 3.57 -5.63
CA LEU A 309 -9.03 3.77 -6.31
C LEU A 309 -9.23 2.83 -7.51
N VAL A 310 -8.14 2.31 -8.08
CA VAL A 310 -8.20 1.51 -9.32
C VAL A 310 -7.63 0.10 -9.16
N TYR A 311 -6.80 -0.15 -8.16
CA TYR A 311 -6.23 -1.47 -7.92
C TYR A 311 -7.27 -2.39 -7.27
N LYS A 312 -7.28 -3.64 -7.71
CA LYS A 312 -8.28 -4.64 -7.32
C LYS A 312 -8.10 -5.21 -5.91
N ASP A 313 -6.86 -5.30 -5.42
CA ASP A 313 -6.53 -5.95 -4.15
C ASP A 313 -5.89 -4.95 -3.17
N VAL A 314 -6.69 -4.05 -2.63
CA VAL A 314 -6.22 -3.01 -1.71
C VAL A 314 -6.53 -3.43 -0.28
N TRP A 315 -5.68 -4.28 0.28
CA TRP A 315 -5.74 -4.72 1.67
C TRP A 315 -5.54 -3.59 2.70
N GLU A 316 -5.98 -3.79 3.94
CA GLU A 316 -5.89 -2.79 5.01
C GLU A 316 -4.46 -2.28 5.22
N HIS A 317 -3.49 -3.21 5.21
CA HIS A 317 -2.08 -2.87 5.40
C HIS A 317 -1.52 -2.03 4.24
N HIS A 318 -2.09 -2.08 3.02
CA HIS A 318 -1.61 -1.27 1.90
C HIS A 318 -1.73 0.24 2.16
N TYR A 319 -2.55 0.68 3.13
CA TYR A 319 -2.66 2.09 3.51
C TYR A 319 -1.34 2.72 3.98
N VAL A 320 -0.32 1.93 4.32
CA VAL A 320 1.05 2.42 4.55
C VAL A 320 1.65 3.16 3.34
N PHE A 321 1.16 2.92 2.11
CA PHE A 321 1.57 3.72 0.94
C PHE A 321 1.11 5.19 1.04
N LEU A 322 0.06 5.52 1.79
CA LEU A 322 -0.37 6.92 1.97
C LEU A 322 0.44 7.68 3.01
N GLN A 323 1.16 6.97 3.89
CA GLN A 323 1.98 7.58 4.91
C GLN A 323 3.08 8.52 4.34
N PRO A 324 3.94 8.10 3.39
CA PRO A 324 4.93 9.00 2.80
C PRO A 324 4.29 10.17 2.04
N VAL A 325 3.12 9.96 1.43
CA VAL A 325 2.36 11.00 0.73
C VAL A 325 1.90 12.08 1.71
N LEU A 326 1.24 11.69 2.79
CA LEU A 326 0.70 12.61 3.79
C LEU A 326 1.83 13.36 4.51
N VAL A 327 2.91 12.66 4.90
CA VAL A 327 4.08 13.28 5.50
C VAL A 327 4.70 14.29 4.55
N ALA A 328 4.91 13.93 3.28
CA ALA A 328 5.55 14.83 2.32
C ALA A 328 4.69 16.06 1.99
N LEU A 329 3.38 15.89 1.84
CA LEU A 329 2.44 16.99 1.61
C LEU A 329 2.36 17.94 2.82
N TYR A 330 2.32 17.39 4.03
CA TYR A 330 2.35 18.19 5.27
C TYR A 330 3.70 18.89 5.45
N ALA A 331 4.81 18.18 5.27
CA ALA A 331 6.16 18.72 5.33
C ALA A 331 6.33 19.91 4.37
N HIS A 332 5.82 19.79 3.14
CA HIS A 332 5.95 20.84 2.14
C HIS A 332 5.03 22.04 2.42
N SER A 333 3.75 21.81 2.75
CA SER A 333 2.75 22.87 2.83
C SER A 333 2.50 23.44 4.22
N GLY A 334 2.79 22.67 5.29
CA GLY A 334 2.35 22.96 6.65
C GLY A 334 0.82 22.96 6.86
N SER A 335 0.03 22.50 5.87
CA SER A 335 -1.41 22.65 5.92
C SER A 335 -2.05 21.70 6.94
N PRO A 336 -2.88 22.19 7.89
CA PRO A 336 -3.56 21.33 8.87
C PRO A 336 -4.57 20.37 8.21
N LYS A 337 -4.97 20.63 6.96
CA LYS A 337 -5.86 19.72 6.20
C LYS A 337 -5.24 18.32 6.08
N PHE A 338 -3.92 18.24 5.88
CA PHE A 338 -3.25 16.94 5.79
C PHE A 338 -3.17 16.21 7.14
N LEU A 339 -3.18 16.94 8.26
CA LEU A 339 -3.27 16.32 9.59
C LEU A 339 -4.65 15.71 9.83
N TRP A 340 -5.72 16.36 9.37
CA TRP A 340 -7.07 15.80 9.46
C TRP A 340 -7.26 14.57 8.58
N ILE A 341 -6.82 14.64 7.32
CA ILE A 341 -6.85 13.48 6.42
C ILE A 341 -6.00 12.35 7.01
N PHE A 342 -4.82 12.67 7.52
CA PHE A 342 -3.97 11.71 8.22
C PHE A 342 -4.69 11.06 9.39
N ALA A 343 -5.30 11.83 10.30
CA ALA A 343 -5.98 11.28 11.46
C ALA A 343 -7.07 10.26 11.06
N LEU A 344 -7.89 10.59 10.06
CA LEU A 344 -8.95 9.68 9.57
C LEU A 344 -8.37 8.39 8.96
N ILE A 345 -7.26 8.49 8.23
CA ILE A 345 -6.61 7.32 7.61
C ILE A 345 -5.76 6.53 8.62
N ALA A 346 -5.22 7.18 9.64
CA ALA A 346 -4.33 6.60 10.64
C ALA A 346 -5.05 5.80 11.71
N LEU A 347 -6.34 6.05 11.95
CA LEU A 347 -7.14 5.28 12.90
C LEU A 347 -7.46 3.88 12.33
N PRO A 348 -7.63 2.83 13.16
CA PRO A 348 -8.21 1.58 12.68
C PRO A 348 -9.58 1.79 12.04
N THR A 349 -10.01 0.85 11.20
CA THR A 349 -11.38 0.83 10.70
C THR A 349 -12.36 0.55 11.86
N PRO A 350 -13.66 0.85 11.71
CA PRO A 350 -14.67 0.48 12.72
C PRO A 350 -14.97 -1.04 12.74
N PHE A 351 -14.06 -1.87 12.22
CA PHE A 351 -14.19 -3.31 12.07
C PHE A 351 -14.71 -4.00 13.33
N PHE A 352 -14.17 -3.61 14.49
CA PHE A 352 -14.54 -4.16 15.79
C PHE A 352 -16.04 -4.15 16.08
N PHE A 353 -16.80 -3.20 15.53
CA PHE A 353 -18.26 -3.12 15.71
C PHE A 353 -19.06 -4.03 14.78
N PHE A 354 -18.42 -4.60 13.76
CA PHE A 354 -19.05 -5.40 12.71
C PHE A 354 -18.55 -6.85 12.66
N ASP A 355 -17.54 -7.18 13.47
CA ASP A 355 -17.01 -8.53 13.58
C ASP A 355 -18.01 -9.46 14.28
N LEU A 356 -18.24 -10.64 13.72
CA LEU A 356 -19.26 -11.57 14.20
C LEU A 356 -18.72 -12.59 15.21
N GLU A 357 -17.49 -13.07 14.99
CA GLU A 357 -16.85 -14.09 15.83
C GLU A 357 -15.36 -13.76 15.99
N PRO A 358 -15.00 -12.85 16.91
CA PRO A 358 -13.62 -12.46 17.13
C PRO A 358 -12.75 -13.68 17.44
N GLY A 359 -11.71 -13.89 16.64
CA GLY A 359 -10.69 -14.92 16.90
C GLY A 359 -10.85 -16.24 16.16
N VAL A 360 -11.91 -16.42 15.36
CA VAL A 360 -12.06 -17.60 14.49
C VAL A 360 -11.15 -17.48 13.27
N TYR A 361 -10.12 -18.32 13.21
CA TYR A 361 -9.25 -18.40 12.04
C TYR A 361 -9.96 -19.17 10.93
N GLY A 362 -10.13 -18.56 9.76
CA GLY A 362 -10.67 -19.29 8.62
C GLY A 362 -11.31 -18.40 7.56
N PRO A 363 -11.97 -19.01 6.57
CA PRO A 363 -12.57 -18.30 5.43
C PRO A 363 -13.84 -17.52 5.79
N ILE A 364 -14.17 -17.35 7.09
CA ILE A 364 -15.36 -16.62 7.52
C ILE A 364 -15.05 -15.13 7.46
N ASP A 365 -15.12 -14.60 6.24
CA ASP A 365 -15.11 -13.16 6.00
C ASP A 365 -16.43 -12.56 6.53
N PRO A 366 -16.38 -11.67 7.52
CA PRO A 366 -17.59 -11.14 8.16
C PRO A 366 -18.44 -10.31 7.20
N GLU A 367 -17.86 -9.80 6.11
CA GLU A 367 -18.62 -9.04 5.11
C GLU A 367 -19.72 -9.88 4.43
N ARG A 368 -19.63 -11.20 4.46
CA ARG A 368 -20.64 -12.12 3.93
C ARG A 368 -22.01 -11.99 4.60
N THR A 369 -22.07 -11.45 5.82
CA THR A 369 -23.31 -11.27 6.57
C THR A 369 -23.75 -9.81 6.64
N TRP A 370 -22.91 -8.90 6.15
CA TRP A 370 -23.17 -7.48 6.17
C TRP A 370 -24.22 -7.10 5.12
N GLY A 371 -25.11 -6.18 5.49
CA GLY A 371 -25.93 -5.47 4.52
C GLY A 371 -25.11 -4.38 3.79
N PRO A 372 -25.62 -3.86 2.67
CA PRO A 372 -24.93 -2.85 1.86
C PRO A 372 -24.59 -1.57 2.61
N VAL A 373 -25.44 -1.17 3.56
CA VAL A 373 -25.17 0.00 4.40
C VAL A 373 -23.94 -0.21 5.28
N THR A 374 -23.77 -1.40 5.86
CA THR A 374 -22.62 -1.75 6.71
C THR A 374 -21.34 -1.79 5.88
N SER A 375 -21.35 -2.46 4.72
CA SER A 375 -20.21 -2.50 3.80
C SER A 375 -19.78 -1.10 3.36
N ILE A 376 -20.73 -0.22 3.00
CA ILE A 376 -20.46 1.17 2.63
C ILE A 376 -19.87 1.94 3.81
N ALA A 377 -20.50 1.87 4.99
CA ALA A 377 -20.06 2.61 6.17
C ALA A 377 -18.63 2.23 6.58
N TYR A 378 -18.34 0.91 6.62
CA TYR A 378 -17.04 0.37 6.95
C TYR A 378 -15.94 0.86 5.98
N ARG A 379 -16.14 0.69 4.67
CA ARG A 379 -15.15 1.04 3.63
C ARG A 379 -14.99 2.55 3.47
N SER A 380 -16.07 3.32 3.67
CA SER A 380 -16.07 4.78 3.58
C SER A 380 -15.12 5.47 4.57
N THR A 381 -14.82 4.82 5.70
CA THR A 381 -13.87 5.35 6.70
C THR A 381 -12.48 5.60 6.12
N LYS A 382 -12.10 4.86 5.07
CA LYS A 382 -10.85 5.08 4.33
C LYS A 382 -11.07 5.73 2.97
N LEU A 383 -12.11 5.33 2.25
CA LEU A 383 -12.34 5.79 0.87
C LEU A 383 -12.69 7.28 0.80
N ILE A 384 -13.45 7.82 1.76
CA ILE A 384 -13.80 9.25 1.78
C ILE A 384 -12.57 10.15 1.97
N PRO A 385 -11.76 10.00 3.04
CA PRO A 385 -10.59 10.86 3.22
C PRO A 385 -9.57 10.70 2.08
N LEU A 386 -9.40 9.47 1.54
CA LEU A 386 -8.61 9.21 0.35
C LEU A 386 -9.16 9.94 -0.89
N GLY A 387 -10.47 9.86 -1.14
CA GLY A 387 -11.12 10.52 -2.26
C GLY A 387 -10.99 12.04 -2.20
N CYS A 388 -11.14 12.62 -1.00
CA CYS A 388 -10.88 14.04 -0.75
C CYS A 388 -9.43 14.43 -1.05
N LEU A 389 -8.47 13.62 -0.62
CA LEU A 389 -7.05 13.83 -0.90
C LEU A 389 -6.77 13.77 -2.41
N TRP A 390 -7.23 12.72 -3.07
CA TRP A 390 -7.06 12.51 -4.51
C TRP A 390 -7.68 13.64 -5.32
N TYR A 391 -8.91 14.06 -5.00
CA TYR A 391 -9.59 15.16 -5.66
C TYR A 391 -8.84 16.49 -5.46
N GLY A 392 -8.37 16.75 -4.23
CA GLY A 392 -7.52 17.91 -3.94
C GLY A 392 -6.25 17.95 -4.80
N LEU A 393 -5.57 16.80 -4.94
CA LEU A 393 -4.37 16.66 -5.77
C LEU A 393 -4.65 16.86 -7.26
N CYS A 394 -5.77 16.33 -7.77
CA CYS A 394 -6.24 16.61 -9.13
C CYS A 394 -6.40 18.12 -9.35
N ARG A 395 -7.07 18.82 -8.44
CA ARG A 395 -7.26 20.27 -8.54
C ARG A 395 -5.94 21.03 -8.50
N THR A 396 -5.02 20.66 -7.61
CA THR A 396 -3.69 21.28 -7.54
C THR A 396 -2.95 21.12 -8.87
N CYS A 397 -2.91 19.91 -9.43
CA CYS A 397 -2.21 19.66 -10.70
C CYS A 397 -2.86 20.39 -11.89
N LEU A 398 -4.19 20.49 -11.91
CA LEU A 398 -4.92 21.25 -12.93
C LEU A 398 -4.67 22.76 -12.83
N ALA A 399 -4.53 23.29 -11.62
CA ALA A 399 -4.28 24.71 -11.38
C ALA A 399 -2.86 25.16 -11.74
N SER A 400 -1.89 24.25 -11.80
CA SER A 400 -0.50 24.52 -12.20
C SER A 400 -0.33 24.83 -13.71
N ALA A 401 -1.39 25.15 -14.44
CA ALA A 401 -1.36 25.47 -15.86
C ALA A 401 -0.54 26.76 -16.13
N PRO A 402 0.17 26.86 -17.27
CA PRO A 402 0.98 28.02 -17.57
C PRO A 402 0.12 29.30 -17.60
N THR A 403 0.51 30.29 -16.80
CA THR A 403 0.29 31.68 -17.20
C THR A 403 0.97 31.83 -18.56
N LYS A 404 0.22 32.23 -19.59
CA LYS A 404 0.80 32.54 -20.90
C LYS A 404 1.89 33.59 -20.66
N SER A 405 3.14 33.19 -20.84
CA SER A 405 4.30 34.10 -20.86
C SER A 405 4.34 34.81 -22.19
#